data_AF-A0A0F2C623-F1
#
_entry.id   AF-A0A0F2C623-F1
#
_cell.length_a   1.000
_cell.length_b   1.000
_cell.length_c   1.000
_cell.angle_alpha   90.00
_cell.angle_beta   90.00
_cell.angle_gamma   90.00
#
_symmetry.space_group_name_H-M   'P 1'
#
loop_
_entity.id
_entity.type
_entity.pdbx_description
1 polymer ?
#
loop_
_entity_poly.entity_id
_entity_poly.type
_entity_poly.pdbx_seq_one_letter_code
_entity_poly.pdbx_strand_id
1 'polypeptide(L)'
;MIRTPSARLRRFGRTALATALTAFVAVGALLGGASPAVAAEDGETYVIGTDTTFAPFEFTDANGDLVGIDMDLLRAIAKDQGFEVEIRQLGFDAAVQALQANQVDAVMAGMSITEERQQTFDFSDPYFTSGIQLGVLESSDIESLDDLDGEAVAVKTGTQGQTFAEENQDEYGFTVTPYSDTTDMVDAVKAGQAVGYFEDFPVLAYGIQQGSGFRLVGEPELGGEYGFAVNKGMNPELIEMFNEGLANLQESGEYDEIVDTYLAGGETSTQATDIISVAVQYWPALMQGLWLTVLATLVALVAAFILGLVFGFGRISKFAPFRWLATAYVFVFRGTPILVQAFFVFFAIPQLFPGLTFNPFVAGAITLSLNTGAYMTEIIRGGIQAVDPGQAEASRSLGLGHWKTMQKVVLPQAFRIMIPSFVNQGIITLKDTSLISVIGLAELTFVSRQIIASTYLSAQVLTIVAIIYFVLITLLTLLANRLERKFKA
;
A
#
# COMPACT_ATOMS: atom_id res chain seq x y z
N MET A 1 -35.70 -29.45 37.31
CA MET A 1 -34.36 -29.99 37.63
C MET A 1 -33.35 -29.41 36.64
N ILE A 2 -32.70 -28.30 37.02
CA ILE A 2 -31.82 -27.51 36.14
C ILE A 2 -30.50 -28.26 36.00
N ARG A 3 -30.23 -28.84 34.83
CA ARG A 3 -28.92 -29.44 34.53
C ARG A 3 -27.93 -28.33 34.20
N THR A 4 -26.99 -28.08 35.11
CA THR A 4 -25.81 -27.26 34.85
C THR A 4 -24.96 -27.89 33.73
N PRO A 5 -24.42 -27.11 32.78
CA PRO A 5 -23.53 -27.65 31.77
C PRO A 5 -22.21 -28.09 32.41
N SER A 6 -21.75 -29.30 32.07
CA SER A 6 -20.53 -29.90 32.61
C SER A 6 -19.29 -29.01 32.40
N ALA A 7 -18.37 -29.03 33.37
CA ALA A 7 -17.16 -28.21 33.43
C ALA A 7 -16.23 -28.33 32.20
N ARG A 8 -16.37 -29.38 31.37
CA ARG A 8 -15.61 -29.56 30.13
C ARG A 8 -15.99 -28.55 29.03
N LEU A 9 -17.24 -28.09 28.95
CA LEU A 9 -17.66 -27.10 27.93
C LEU A 9 -17.19 -25.68 28.25
N ARG A 10 -16.96 -25.34 29.53
CA ARG A 10 -16.46 -24.03 29.95
C ARG A 10 -14.97 -23.85 29.67
N ARG A 11 -14.19 -24.93 29.64
CA ARG A 11 -12.76 -24.89 29.24
C ARG A 11 -12.59 -24.68 27.74
N PHE A 12 -13.42 -25.33 26.91
CA PHE A 12 -13.31 -25.27 25.45
C PHE A 12 -13.54 -23.86 24.87
N GLY A 13 -14.47 -23.09 25.45
CA GLY A 13 -14.76 -21.72 25.00
C GLY A 13 -13.69 -20.68 25.36
N ARG A 14 -12.94 -20.88 26.45
CA ARG A 14 -11.83 -20.00 26.84
C ARG A 14 -10.54 -20.36 26.09
N THR A 15 -10.32 -21.64 25.81
CA THR A 15 -9.19 -22.09 24.98
C THR A 15 -9.38 -21.73 23.51
N ALA A 16 -10.60 -21.76 22.96
CA ALA A 16 -10.89 -21.39 21.57
C ALA A 16 -10.69 -19.88 21.28
N LEU A 17 -11.00 -19.01 22.24
CA LEU A 17 -10.80 -17.56 22.13
C LEU A 17 -9.31 -17.19 22.18
N ALA A 18 -8.54 -17.85 23.05
CA ALA A 18 -7.09 -17.67 23.12
C ALA A 18 -6.42 -18.24 21.86
N THR A 19 -6.76 -19.47 21.43
CA THR A 19 -6.15 -20.09 20.23
C THR A 19 -6.46 -19.38 18.92
N ALA A 20 -7.61 -18.68 18.79
CA ALA A 20 -7.89 -17.88 17.60
C ALA A 20 -6.97 -16.64 17.50
N LEU A 21 -6.65 -15.99 18.62
CA LEU A 21 -5.67 -14.89 18.66
C LEU A 21 -4.22 -15.39 18.54
N THR A 22 -3.87 -16.52 19.19
CA THR A 22 -2.50 -17.06 19.14
C THR A 22 -2.17 -17.71 17.79
N ALA A 23 -3.15 -18.31 17.10
CA ALA A 23 -2.96 -18.79 15.73
C ALA A 23 -2.81 -17.64 14.72
N PHE A 24 -3.40 -16.47 15.00
CA PHE A 24 -3.28 -15.26 14.17
C PHE A 24 -1.86 -14.66 14.23
N VAL A 25 -1.27 -14.60 15.44
CA VAL A 25 0.12 -14.17 15.63
C VAL A 25 1.10 -15.21 15.08
N ALA A 26 0.80 -16.50 15.22
CA ALA A 26 1.69 -17.57 14.74
C ALA A 26 1.79 -17.66 13.22
N VAL A 27 0.70 -17.40 12.46
CA VAL A 27 0.76 -17.38 10.98
C VAL A 27 1.45 -16.13 10.46
N GLY A 28 1.29 -14.97 11.13
CA GLY A 28 2.08 -13.77 10.86
C GLY A 28 3.57 -13.96 11.14
N ALA A 29 3.92 -14.66 12.24
CA ALA A 29 5.30 -14.98 12.60
C ALA A 29 5.93 -16.13 11.79
N LEU A 30 5.13 -16.97 11.11
CA LEU A 30 5.62 -18.06 10.24
C LEU A 30 5.84 -17.63 8.78
N LEU A 31 5.28 -16.47 8.38
CA LEU A 31 5.38 -15.92 7.02
C LEU A 31 6.14 -14.59 6.97
N GLY A 32 6.21 -13.87 8.10
CA GLY A 32 7.36 -13.04 8.40
C GLY A 32 8.53 -13.98 8.61
N GLY A 33 9.13 -14.44 7.51
CA GLY A 33 10.51 -14.89 7.58
C GLY A 33 11.24 -13.75 8.27
N ALA A 34 11.62 -13.96 9.53
CA ALA A 34 12.91 -13.48 9.94
C ALA A 34 13.84 -14.07 8.88
N SER A 35 14.18 -13.26 7.86
CA SER A 35 15.40 -13.49 7.13
C SER A 35 16.43 -13.76 8.22
N PRO A 36 17.22 -14.85 8.14
CA PRO A 36 18.36 -14.94 9.01
C PRO A 36 19.10 -13.64 8.77
N ALA A 37 19.19 -12.79 9.79
CA ALA A 37 20.10 -11.68 9.78
C ALA A 37 21.42 -12.31 9.35
N VAL A 38 21.82 -12.07 8.10
CA VAL A 38 23.22 -12.16 7.72
C VAL A 38 23.86 -11.30 8.79
N ALA A 39 24.71 -11.91 9.63
CA ALA A 39 25.27 -11.23 10.79
C ALA A 39 25.87 -9.91 10.30
N ALA A 40 25.14 -8.82 10.55
CA ALA A 40 25.55 -7.47 10.19
C ALA A 40 26.69 -7.10 11.13
N GLU A 41 27.73 -6.52 10.56
CA GLU A 41 28.80 -5.88 11.31
C GLU A 41 28.20 -4.69 12.08
N ASP A 42 28.24 -4.73 13.43
CA ASP A 42 28.23 -3.64 14.43
C ASP A 42 27.50 -2.27 14.18
N GLY A 43 26.55 -2.13 13.25
CA GLY A 43 25.79 -0.88 12.99
C GLY A 43 24.35 -0.89 13.51
N GLU A 44 23.82 0.29 13.91
CA GLU A 44 22.39 0.47 14.21
C GLU A 44 21.57 0.55 12.91
N THR A 45 20.41 -0.11 12.86
CA THR A 45 19.49 -0.10 11.71
C THR A 45 18.34 0.87 11.96
N TYR A 46 18.15 1.84 11.06
CA TYR A 46 17.05 2.81 11.12
C TYR A 46 16.00 2.55 10.03
N VAL A 47 14.72 2.71 10.36
CA VAL A 47 13.61 2.58 9.43
C VAL A 47 13.26 3.93 8.83
N ILE A 48 13.38 4.09 7.51
CA ILE A 48 13.19 5.38 6.83
C ILE A 48 11.94 5.31 5.95
N GLY A 49 10.98 6.20 6.18
CA GLY A 49 9.80 6.36 5.33
C GLY A 49 10.11 7.22 4.09
N THR A 50 9.59 6.84 2.93
CA THR A 50 9.76 7.61 1.68
C THR A 50 8.48 7.63 0.83
N ASP A 51 8.44 8.48 -0.21
CA ASP A 51 7.34 8.54 -1.16
C ASP A 51 7.37 7.34 -2.15
N THR A 52 6.38 7.28 -3.04
CA THR A 52 6.20 6.13 -3.96
C THR A 52 6.36 6.49 -5.43
N THR A 53 6.24 7.77 -5.77
CA THR A 53 6.02 8.26 -7.14
C THR A 53 6.70 9.61 -7.39
N PHE A 54 7.90 9.84 -6.84
CA PHE A 54 8.58 11.13 -6.85
C PHE A 54 9.95 11.08 -7.57
N ALA A 55 9.94 10.65 -8.83
CA ALA A 55 11.14 10.70 -9.66
C ALA A 55 11.52 12.17 -9.94
N PRO A 56 12.82 12.55 -9.89
CA PRO A 56 14.01 11.68 -9.81
C PRO A 56 14.54 11.38 -8.40
N PHE A 57 13.85 11.79 -7.34
CA PHE A 57 14.34 11.63 -5.96
C PHE A 57 14.11 10.22 -5.42
N GLU A 58 12.92 9.67 -5.61
CA GLU A 58 12.61 8.29 -5.24
C GLU A 58 11.61 7.66 -6.23
N PHE A 59 12.06 6.61 -6.89
CA PHE A 59 11.25 5.84 -7.82
C PHE A 59 11.79 4.42 -7.98
N THR A 60 10.98 3.55 -8.59
CA THR A 60 11.39 2.17 -8.87
C THR A 60 11.88 2.06 -10.31
N ASP A 61 13.06 1.47 -10.48
CA ASP A 61 13.63 1.21 -11.80
C ASP A 61 12.94 0.02 -12.50
N ALA A 62 13.41 -0.35 -13.70
CA ALA A 62 12.85 -1.47 -14.45
C ALA A 62 13.05 -2.84 -13.78
N ASN A 63 14.05 -2.98 -12.90
CA ASN A 63 14.36 -4.21 -12.17
C ASN A 63 13.50 -4.38 -10.91
N GLY A 64 12.84 -3.32 -10.45
CA GLY A 64 12.12 -3.31 -9.19
C GLY A 64 12.93 -2.72 -8.04
N ASP A 65 14.11 -2.14 -8.32
CA ASP A 65 14.97 -1.56 -7.31
C ASP A 65 14.58 -0.09 -7.06
N LEU A 66 14.53 0.29 -5.79
CA LEU A 66 14.25 1.66 -5.39
C LEU A 66 15.50 2.52 -5.58
N VAL A 67 15.42 3.51 -6.45
CA VAL A 67 16.53 4.38 -6.87
C VAL A 67 16.10 5.84 -6.86
N GLY A 68 17.04 6.75 -7.13
CA GLY A 68 16.83 8.18 -7.16
C GLY A 68 17.77 8.94 -6.23
N ILE A 69 17.75 10.28 -6.32
CA ILE A 69 18.63 11.17 -5.56
C ILE A 69 18.51 10.91 -4.06
N ASP A 70 17.29 10.86 -3.50
CA ASP A 70 17.09 10.64 -2.07
C ASP A 70 17.63 9.26 -1.65
N MET A 71 17.41 8.26 -2.48
CA MET A 71 17.73 6.87 -2.17
C MET A 71 19.23 6.59 -2.23
N ASP A 72 19.91 7.15 -3.22
CA ASP A 72 21.35 6.98 -3.39
C ASP A 72 22.13 7.86 -2.41
N LEU A 73 21.65 9.08 -2.16
CA LEU A 73 22.23 9.95 -1.13
C LEU A 73 22.11 9.32 0.26
N LEU A 74 20.93 8.82 0.62
CA LEU A 74 20.71 8.15 1.91
C LEU A 74 21.63 6.94 2.10
N ARG A 75 21.79 6.10 1.06
CA ARG A 75 22.67 4.92 1.13
C ARG A 75 24.15 5.29 1.21
N ALA A 76 24.57 6.32 0.49
CA ALA A 76 25.94 6.83 0.53
C ALA A 76 26.27 7.40 1.92
N ILE A 77 25.37 8.21 2.49
CA ILE A 77 25.48 8.73 3.87
C ILE A 77 25.51 7.59 4.89
N ALA A 78 24.59 6.63 4.78
CA ALA A 78 24.53 5.47 5.68
C ALA A 78 25.84 4.67 5.67
N LYS A 79 26.42 4.47 4.48
CA LYS A 79 27.69 3.78 4.30
C LYS A 79 28.88 4.58 4.87
N ASP A 80 28.91 5.90 4.67
CA ASP A 80 29.96 6.79 5.19
C ASP A 80 29.96 6.80 6.72
N GLN A 81 28.77 6.85 7.31
CA GLN A 81 28.56 6.99 8.75
C GLN A 81 28.46 5.66 9.50
N GLY A 82 28.37 4.54 8.78
CA GLY A 82 28.36 3.19 9.36
C GLY A 82 27.02 2.76 9.99
N PHE A 83 25.90 3.26 9.49
CA PHE A 83 24.56 2.79 9.89
C PHE A 83 23.85 2.06 8.74
N GLU A 84 22.83 1.27 9.07
CA GLU A 84 21.99 0.57 8.09
C GLU A 84 20.60 1.21 7.99
N VAL A 85 19.97 1.08 6.82
CA VAL A 85 18.60 1.60 6.58
C VAL A 85 17.64 0.52 6.10
N GLU A 86 16.45 0.47 6.71
CA GLU A 86 15.28 -0.24 6.18
C GLU A 86 14.32 0.79 5.56
N ILE A 87 14.27 0.84 4.23
CA ILE A 87 13.43 1.83 3.53
C ILE A 87 11.99 1.30 3.38
N ARG A 88 11.00 2.13 3.75
CA ARG A 88 9.57 1.87 3.59
C ARG A 88 8.94 2.90 2.66
N GLN A 89 8.57 2.44 1.46
CA GLN A 89 7.84 3.24 0.47
C GLN A 89 6.36 3.26 0.85
N LEU A 90 5.92 4.32 1.54
CA LEU A 90 4.57 4.42 2.10
C LEU A 90 3.69 5.39 1.32
N GLY A 91 4.31 6.38 0.67
CA GLY A 91 3.66 7.56 0.11
C GLY A 91 3.86 8.73 1.05
N PHE A 92 4.06 9.95 0.54
CA PHE A 92 4.43 11.11 1.36
C PHE A 92 3.56 11.27 2.62
N ASP A 93 2.24 11.36 2.47
CA ASP A 93 1.31 11.54 3.59
C ASP A 93 1.37 10.39 4.61
N ALA A 94 1.51 9.16 4.11
CA ALA A 94 1.58 7.95 4.93
C ALA A 94 2.93 7.85 5.65
N ALA A 95 4.03 8.29 5.03
CA ALA A 95 5.35 8.36 5.62
C ALA A 95 5.39 9.39 6.76
N VAL A 96 4.81 10.58 6.54
CA VAL A 96 4.69 11.62 7.58
C VAL A 96 3.82 11.13 8.75
N GLN A 97 2.69 10.47 8.48
CA GLN A 97 1.85 9.88 9.54
C GLN A 97 2.56 8.75 10.28
N ALA A 98 3.33 7.91 9.57
CA ALA A 98 4.12 6.84 10.16
C ALA A 98 5.22 7.42 11.07
N LEU A 99 5.87 8.52 10.66
CA LEU A 99 6.85 9.23 11.48
C LEU A 99 6.19 9.76 12.75
N GLN A 100 5.10 10.51 12.64
CA GLN A 100 4.34 11.00 13.80
C GLN A 100 3.90 9.90 14.78
N ALA A 101 3.63 8.70 14.25
CA ALA A 101 3.25 7.52 15.03
C ALA A 101 4.44 6.70 15.55
N ASN A 102 5.69 7.14 15.34
CA ASN A 102 6.94 6.42 15.66
C ASN A 102 7.02 5.02 15.04
N GLN A 103 6.50 4.87 13.82
CA GLN A 103 6.58 3.62 13.06
C GLN A 103 7.77 3.57 12.09
N VAL A 104 8.31 4.76 11.77
CA VAL A 104 9.58 4.97 11.08
C VAL A 104 10.40 5.94 11.93
N ASP A 105 11.72 5.85 11.85
CA ASP A 105 12.68 6.66 12.61
C ASP A 105 12.92 8.01 11.96
N ALA A 106 12.77 8.09 10.63
CA ALA A 106 12.88 9.31 9.85
C ALA A 106 12.08 9.24 8.55
N VAL A 107 11.98 10.38 7.87
CA VAL A 107 11.42 10.51 6.51
C VAL A 107 12.43 11.21 5.60
N MET A 108 12.67 10.62 4.43
CA MET A 108 13.39 11.23 3.30
C MET A 108 12.55 11.03 2.05
N ALA A 109 11.92 12.11 1.59
CA ALA A 109 10.89 12.06 0.56
C ALA A 109 10.70 13.42 -0.15
N GLY A 110 11.80 14.08 -0.51
CA GLY A 110 11.76 15.47 -0.99
C GLY A 110 11.06 16.43 -0.01
N MET A 111 11.22 16.20 1.30
CA MET A 111 10.40 16.87 2.30
C MET A 111 10.88 18.31 2.52
N SER A 112 10.09 19.26 2.02
CA SER A 112 10.31 20.70 2.25
C SER A 112 10.43 21.05 3.72
N ILE A 113 11.47 21.80 4.07
CA ILE A 113 11.70 22.40 5.39
C ILE A 113 10.81 23.65 5.49
N THR A 114 9.84 23.64 6.41
CA THR A 114 8.94 24.77 6.64
C THR A 114 8.82 25.08 8.12
N GLU A 115 8.51 26.34 8.48
CA GLU A 115 8.30 26.74 9.87
C GLU A 115 7.19 25.92 10.55
N GLU A 116 6.15 25.54 9.81
CA GLU A 116 5.06 24.70 10.32
C GLU A 116 5.55 23.28 10.65
N ARG A 117 6.30 22.65 9.73
CA ARG A 117 6.82 21.30 9.94
C ARG A 117 7.84 21.25 11.06
N GLN A 118 8.67 22.29 11.21
CA GLN A 118 9.63 22.43 12.32
C GLN A 118 8.97 22.49 13.72
N GLN A 119 7.65 22.72 13.80
CA GLN A 119 6.93 22.61 15.08
C GLN A 119 6.76 21.15 15.52
N THR A 120 6.76 20.20 14.58
CA THR A 120 6.48 18.77 14.80
C THR A 120 7.71 17.88 14.57
N PHE A 121 8.62 18.29 13.69
CA PHE A 121 9.80 17.53 13.28
C PHE A 121 11.08 18.33 13.50
N ASP A 122 12.19 17.61 13.71
CA ASP A 122 13.53 18.16 13.57
C ASP A 122 14.07 17.75 12.19
N PHE A 123 14.79 18.66 11.54
CA PHE A 123 15.33 18.47 10.18
C PHE A 123 16.85 18.48 10.18
N SER A 124 17.42 17.77 9.20
CA SER A 124 18.81 17.89 8.81
C SER A 124 19.12 19.28 8.25
N ASP A 125 20.40 19.53 7.97
CA ASP A 125 20.79 20.58 7.04
C ASP A 125 20.14 20.29 5.66
N PRO A 126 19.81 21.33 4.87
CA PRO A 126 19.26 21.17 3.54
C PRO A 126 20.16 20.31 2.65
N TYR A 127 19.61 19.22 2.10
CA TYR A 127 20.36 18.35 1.19
C TYR A 127 20.10 18.65 -0.28
N PHE A 128 19.05 19.41 -0.60
CA PHE A 128 18.72 19.80 -1.97
C PHE A 128 17.93 21.11 -1.96
N THR A 129 18.23 22.01 -2.90
CA THR A 129 17.47 23.25 -3.12
C THR A 129 16.59 23.07 -4.36
N SER A 130 15.28 22.96 -4.14
CA SER A 130 14.27 22.93 -5.19
C SER A 130 13.78 24.33 -5.55
N GLY A 131 13.26 24.45 -6.77
CA GLY A 131 12.48 25.60 -7.22
C GLY A 131 11.14 25.15 -7.80
N ILE A 132 10.07 25.87 -7.53
CA ILE A 132 8.74 25.56 -8.07
C ILE A 132 8.60 26.18 -9.46
N GLN A 133 8.06 25.42 -10.40
CA GLN A 133 7.79 25.92 -11.74
C GLN A 133 6.48 25.36 -12.30
N LEU A 134 5.92 26.08 -13.27
CA LEU A 134 4.74 25.63 -14.00
C LEU A 134 5.14 24.68 -15.13
N GLY A 135 4.59 23.47 -15.12
CA GLY A 135 4.59 22.55 -16.26
C GLY A 135 3.28 22.62 -17.04
N VAL A 136 3.35 22.79 -18.36
CA VAL A 136 2.19 22.73 -19.26
C VAL A 136 2.46 21.76 -20.41
N LEU A 137 1.42 21.26 -21.07
CA LEU A 137 1.61 20.43 -22.27
C LEU A 137 2.39 21.19 -23.35
N GLU A 138 3.22 20.50 -24.13
CA GLU A 138 3.91 21.11 -25.28
C GLU A 138 2.95 21.81 -26.25
N SER A 139 1.72 21.30 -26.37
CA SER A 139 0.66 21.85 -27.21
C SER A 139 -0.13 22.99 -26.56
N SER A 140 0.18 23.38 -25.32
CA SER A 140 -0.52 24.43 -24.59
C SER A 140 -0.13 25.82 -25.09
N ASP A 141 -1.10 26.74 -25.10
CA ASP A 141 -0.91 28.15 -25.47
C ASP A 141 -0.46 29.04 -24.28
N ILE A 142 -0.33 28.46 -23.07
CA ILE A 142 0.09 29.17 -21.83
C ILE A 142 1.58 29.51 -21.90
N GLU A 143 1.95 30.79 -21.82
CA GLU A 143 3.35 31.26 -21.91
C GLU A 143 3.82 32.02 -20.66
N SER A 144 2.90 32.50 -19.83
CA SER A 144 3.19 33.07 -18.51
C SER A 144 2.12 32.70 -17.49
N LEU A 145 2.36 33.06 -16.22
CA LEU A 145 1.36 32.91 -15.16
C LEU A 145 0.11 33.77 -15.40
N ASP A 146 0.23 34.89 -16.12
CA ASP A 146 -0.90 35.75 -16.48
C ASP A 146 -1.92 35.06 -17.39
N ASP A 147 -1.49 34.05 -18.15
CA ASP A 147 -2.37 33.28 -19.04
C ASP A 147 -3.24 32.28 -18.27
N LEU A 148 -3.07 32.15 -16.95
CA LEU A 148 -3.85 31.25 -16.09
C LEU A 148 -5.20 31.83 -15.66
N ASP A 149 -5.53 33.08 -16.01
CA ASP A 149 -6.77 33.74 -15.60
C ASP A 149 -8.02 32.94 -16.03
N GLY A 150 -8.82 32.52 -15.05
CA GLY A 150 -10.02 31.70 -15.25
C GLY A 150 -9.75 30.21 -15.50
N GLU A 151 -8.50 29.77 -15.52
CA GLU A 151 -8.12 28.38 -15.75
C GLU A 151 -8.02 27.56 -14.45
N ALA A 152 -7.92 26.25 -14.59
CA ALA A 152 -7.66 25.33 -13.49
C ALA A 152 -6.21 24.81 -13.55
N VAL A 153 -5.50 24.85 -12.42
CA VAL A 153 -4.14 24.34 -12.27
C VAL A 153 -4.14 23.19 -11.27
N ALA A 154 -3.47 22.10 -11.62
CA ALA A 154 -3.37 20.92 -10.77
C ALA A 154 -2.20 21.05 -9.80
N VAL A 155 -2.37 20.57 -8.57
CA VAL A 155 -1.30 20.53 -7.55
C VAL A 155 -1.37 19.24 -6.75
N LYS A 156 -0.22 18.78 -6.25
CA LYS A 156 -0.18 17.65 -5.30
C LYS A 156 -0.42 18.17 -3.87
N THR A 157 -1.34 17.54 -3.15
CA THR A 157 -1.67 17.91 -1.77
C THR A 157 -0.44 17.78 -0.86
N GLY A 158 -0.24 18.75 0.04
CA GLY A 158 0.85 18.74 1.01
C GLY A 158 2.22 19.14 0.47
N THR A 159 2.29 19.72 -0.73
CA THR A 159 3.55 20.11 -1.40
C THR A 159 3.76 21.61 -1.45
N GLN A 160 4.99 22.03 -1.73
CA GLN A 160 5.29 23.44 -2.03
C GLN A 160 4.59 23.93 -3.30
N GLY A 161 4.39 23.06 -4.30
CA GLY A 161 3.61 23.39 -5.49
C GLY A 161 2.17 23.79 -5.13
N GLN A 162 1.55 23.13 -4.16
CA GLN A 162 0.26 23.55 -3.62
C GLN A 162 0.34 24.92 -2.94
N THR A 163 1.29 25.11 -2.01
CA THR A 163 1.44 26.38 -1.29
C THR A 163 1.65 27.54 -2.25
N PHE A 164 2.59 27.40 -3.20
CA PHE A 164 2.85 28.40 -4.23
C PHE A 164 1.58 28.73 -5.03
N ALA A 165 0.85 27.70 -5.49
CA ALA A 165 -0.36 27.91 -6.26
C ALA A 165 -1.44 28.63 -5.44
N GLU A 166 -1.64 28.26 -4.17
CA GLU A 166 -2.64 28.87 -3.29
C GLU A 166 -2.32 30.33 -2.94
N GLU A 167 -1.04 30.68 -2.80
CA GLU A 167 -0.59 32.05 -2.55
C GLU A 167 -0.71 32.96 -3.79
N ASN A 168 -0.61 32.37 -4.99
CA ASN A 168 -0.61 33.11 -6.26
C ASN A 168 -1.96 33.07 -7.00
N GLN A 169 -2.91 32.21 -6.62
CA GLN A 169 -4.18 32.03 -7.35
C GLN A 169 -5.01 33.32 -7.46
N ASP A 170 -5.02 34.16 -6.42
CA ASP A 170 -5.78 35.42 -6.42
C ASP A 170 -5.10 36.49 -7.29
N GLU A 171 -3.77 36.45 -7.41
CA GLU A 171 -2.99 37.39 -8.22
C GLU A 171 -3.18 37.11 -9.71
N TYR A 172 -3.13 35.84 -10.12
CA TYR A 172 -3.20 35.42 -11.52
C TYR A 172 -4.56 34.86 -11.96
N GLY A 173 -5.57 34.87 -11.07
CA GLY A 173 -6.97 34.58 -11.42
C GLY A 173 -7.30 33.11 -11.71
N PHE A 174 -6.46 32.15 -11.34
CA PHE A 174 -6.70 30.72 -11.57
C PHE A 174 -7.35 30.02 -10.38
N THR A 175 -7.73 28.75 -10.57
CA THR A 175 -8.24 27.88 -9.51
C THR A 175 -7.32 26.68 -9.27
N VAL A 176 -7.13 26.32 -8.01
CA VAL A 176 -6.29 25.18 -7.61
C VAL A 176 -7.12 23.91 -7.51
N THR A 177 -6.70 22.85 -8.20
CA THR A 177 -7.29 21.51 -8.11
C THR A 177 -6.31 20.53 -7.45
N PRO A 178 -6.57 20.07 -6.21
CA PRO A 178 -5.66 19.20 -5.49
C PRO A 178 -5.77 17.72 -5.90
N TYR A 179 -4.64 17.05 -5.97
CA TYR A 179 -4.49 15.60 -6.23
C TYR A 179 -3.59 14.96 -5.16
N SER A 180 -3.79 13.69 -4.87
CA SER A 180 -3.03 12.98 -3.83
C SER A 180 -1.70 12.39 -4.34
N ASP A 181 -1.52 12.27 -5.66
CA ASP A 181 -0.37 11.61 -6.28
C ASP A 181 0.02 12.34 -7.58
N THR A 182 1.33 12.37 -7.88
CA THR A 182 1.89 13.02 -9.07
C THR A 182 1.34 12.41 -10.36
N THR A 183 1.08 11.10 -10.39
CA THR A 183 0.50 10.42 -11.55
C THR A 183 -0.89 10.96 -11.88
N ASP A 184 -1.75 11.07 -10.87
CA ASP A 184 -3.13 11.52 -11.05
C ASP A 184 -3.18 13.01 -11.44
N MET A 185 -2.27 13.82 -10.87
CA MET A 185 -2.09 15.24 -11.21
C MET A 185 -1.69 15.42 -12.69
N VAL A 186 -0.68 14.68 -13.15
CA VAL A 186 -0.20 14.77 -14.53
C VAL A 186 -1.25 14.26 -15.53
N ASP A 187 -1.93 13.15 -15.21
CA ASP A 187 -2.99 12.61 -16.05
C ASP A 187 -4.18 13.58 -16.17
N ALA A 188 -4.51 14.32 -15.12
CA ALA A 188 -5.55 15.34 -15.17
C ALA A 188 -5.21 16.45 -16.17
N VAL A 189 -3.96 16.88 -16.24
CA VAL A 189 -3.51 17.88 -17.23
C VAL A 189 -3.50 17.29 -18.64
N LYS A 190 -2.98 16.06 -18.81
CA LYS A 190 -3.05 15.35 -20.11
C LYS A 190 -4.49 15.15 -20.60
N ALA A 191 -5.45 15.02 -19.68
CA ALA A 191 -6.88 14.88 -19.99
C ALA A 191 -7.60 16.22 -20.22
N GLY A 192 -6.92 17.36 -20.07
CA GLY A 192 -7.50 18.70 -20.21
C GLY A 192 -8.43 19.10 -19.06
N GLN A 193 -8.28 18.50 -17.88
CA GLN A 193 -9.02 18.89 -16.67
C GLN A 193 -8.36 20.09 -15.95
N ALA A 194 -7.07 20.29 -16.20
CA ALA A 194 -6.28 21.45 -15.79
C ALA A 194 -5.33 21.83 -16.94
N VAL A 195 -4.93 23.09 -17.03
CA VAL A 195 -4.05 23.60 -18.12
C VAL A 195 -2.57 23.37 -17.86
N GLY A 196 -2.21 23.13 -16.61
CA GLY A 196 -0.85 22.93 -16.14
C GLY A 196 -0.84 22.45 -14.70
N TYR A 197 0.36 22.21 -14.19
CA TYR A 197 0.57 21.88 -12.78
C TYR A 197 1.85 22.52 -12.25
N PHE A 198 1.82 22.92 -10.99
CA PHE A 198 3.02 23.39 -10.28
C PHE A 198 3.72 22.23 -9.61
N GLU A 199 5.02 22.12 -9.86
CA GLU A 199 5.85 21.06 -9.30
C GLU A 199 7.29 21.54 -9.17
N ASP A 200 8.07 20.80 -8.40
CA ASP A 200 9.51 20.96 -8.29
C ASP A 200 10.20 20.85 -9.67
N PHE A 201 11.03 21.83 -9.99
CA PHE A 201 11.76 21.93 -11.26
C PHE A 201 12.52 20.64 -11.63
N PRO A 202 13.25 19.97 -10.71
CA PRO A 202 13.93 18.72 -11.04
C PRO A 202 12.98 17.60 -11.49
N VAL A 203 11.77 17.54 -10.93
CA VAL A 203 10.73 16.57 -11.32
C VAL A 203 10.20 16.89 -12.72
N LEU A 204 9.94 18.16 -13.00
CA LEU A 204 9.52 18.59 -14.33
C LEU A 204 10.62 18.33 -15.37
N ALA A 205 11.86 18.71 -15.08
CA ALA A 205 13.01 18.53 -15.96
C ALA A 205 13.25 17.05 -16.27
N TYR A 206 13.23 16.19 -15.24
CA TYR A 206 13.31 14.74 -15.41
C TYR A 206 12.16 14.23 -16.29
N GLY A 207 10.92 14.65 -16.02
CA GLY A 207 9.78 14.21 -16.83
C GLY A 207 9.88 14.60 -18.30
N ILE A 208 10.35 15.82 -18.58
CA ILE A 208 10.61 16.30 -19.95
C ILE A 208 11.67 15.42 -20.63
N GLN A 209 12.74 15.07 -19.93
CA GLN A 209 13.78 14.16 -20.44
C GLN A 209 13.23 12.76 -20.74
N GLN A 210 12.25 12.29 -19.96
CA GLN A 210 11.55 11.03 -20.15
C GLN A 210 10.42 11.09 -21.20
N GLY A 211 10.23 12.26 -21.85
CA GLY A 211 9.20 12.42 -22.88
C GLY A 211 7.79 12.51 -22.31
N SER A 212 7.62 13.17 -21.16
CA SER A 212 6.31 13.39 -20.53
C SER A 212 5.30 14.11 -21.43
N GLY A 213 5.78 14.87 -22.42
CA GLY A 213 4.99 15.71 -23.32
C GLY A 213 4.70 17.10 -22.75
N PHE A 214 5.47 17.51 -21.75
CA PHE A 214 5.37 18.81 -21.09
C PHE A 214 6.52 19.74 -21.48
N ARG A 215 6.32 21.03 -21.22
CA ARG A 215 7.34 22.08 -21.24
C ARG A 215 7.22 22.96 -20.01
N LEU A 216 8.31 23.63 -19.67
CA LEU A 216 8.38 24.59 -18.56
C LEU A 216 7.86 25.96 -19.01
N VAL A 217 7.20 26.67 -18.08
CA VAL A 217 6.74 28.06 -18.26
C VAL A 217 7.30 28.93 -17.14
N GLY A 218 7.73 30.14 -17.48
CA GLY A 218 8.36 31.08 -16.55
C GLY A 218 9.77 30.66 -16.11
N GLU A 219 10.32 31.36 -15.13
CA GLU A 219 11.53 30.95 -14.40
C GLU A 219 11.13 30.20 -13.12
N PRO A 220 11.94 29.24 -12.64
CA PRO A 220 11.63 28.55 -11.39
C PRO A 220 11.72 29.54 -10.22
N GLU A 221 10.71 29.53 -9.35
CA GLU A 221 10.73 30.25 -8.08
C GLU A 221 11.65 29.49 -7.13
N LEU A 222 12.84 30.05 -6.89
CA LEU A 222 13.84 29.48 -5.99
C LEU A 222 13.43 29.72 -4.53
N GLY A 223 13.37 28.67 -3.72
CA GLY A 223 13.09 28.88 -2.29
C GLY A 223 12.81 27.63 -1.46
N GLY A 224 12.64 26.47 -2.09
CA GLY A 224 12.37 25.23 -1.37
C GLY A 224 13.63 24.49 -0.97
N GLU A 225 13.84 24.24 0.32
CA GLU A 225 14.91 23.37 0.80
C GLU A 225 14.35 22.04 1.26
N TYR A 226 14.89 20.93 0.75
CA TYR A 226 14.55 19.59 1.23
C TYR A 226 15.44 19.20 2.40
N GLY A 227 14.84 18.57 3.40
CA GLY A 227 15.52 18.08 4.57
C GLY A 227 15.10 16.65 4.91
N PHE A 228 16.02 15.93 5.53
CA PHE A 228 15.77 14.66 6.18
C PHE A 228 15.14 14.91 7.54
N ALA A 229 13.99 14.29 7.83
CA ALA A 229 13.16 14.66 8.97
C ALA A 229 13.05 13.53 10.00
N VAL A 230 13.19 13.85 11.28
CA VAL A 230 12.88 12.97 12.42
C VAL A 230 11.79 13.61 13.29
N ASN A 231 11.14 12.82 14.15
CA ASN A 231 10.23 13.40 15.14
C ASN A 231 10.98 14.35 16.07
N LYS A 232 10.36 15.49 16.39
CA LYS A 232 11.00 16.51 17.22
C LYS A 232 11.46 15.96 18.57
N GLY A 233 12.75 16.14 18.87
CA GLY A 233 13.42 15.66 20.06
C GLY A 233 13.72 14.16 20.07
N MET A 234 13.56 13.46 18.94
CA MET A 234 13.87 12.04 18.78
C MET A 234 14.97 11.85 17.74
N ASN A 235 15.78 10.81 17.93
CA ASN A 235 16.89 10.42 17.06
C ASN A 235 17.85 11.58 16.68
N PRO A 236 18.29 12.45 17.62
CA PRO A 236 19.20 13.55 17.31
C PRO A 236 20.54 13.06 16.73
N GLU A 237 20.98 11.87 17.12
CA GLU A 237 22.18 11.22 16.57
C GLU A 237 22.04 10.90 15.08
N LEU A 238 20.84 10.57 14.62
CA LEU A 238 20.58 10.28 13.20
C LEU A 238 20.67 11.56 12.35
N ILE A 239 20.23 12.70 12.90
CA ILE A 239 20.40 14.01 12.26
C ILE A 239 21.88 14.40 12.18
N GLU A 240 22.64 14.17 13.27
CA GLU A 240 24.08 14.45 13.30
C GLU A 240 24.84 13.61 12.27
N MET A 241 24.61 12.29 12.25
CA MET A 241 25.19 11.40 11.23
C MET A 241 24.79 11.84 9.82
N PHE A 242 23.52 12.20 9.60
CA PHE A 242 23.08 12.64 8.28
C PHE A 242 23.83 13.90 7.82
N ASN A 243 23.95 14.91 8.68
CA ASN A 243 24.63 16.16 8.34
C ASN A 243 26.14 15.95 8.12
N GLU A 244 26.79 15.16 8.96
CA GLU A 244 28.23 14.84 8.79
C GLU A 244 28.47 14.05 7.50
N GLY A 245 27.66 13.04 7.22
CA GLY A 245 27.75 12.26 5.99
C GLY A 245 27.48 13.13 4.76
N LEU A 246 26.45 13.99 4.78
CA LEU A 246 26.18 14.92 3.70
C LEU A 246 27.37 15.85 3.42
N ALA A 247 27.98 16.42 4.47
CA ALA A 247 29.16 17.26 4.34
C ALA A 247 30.35 16.50 3.73
N ASN A 248 30.57 15.25 4.14
CA ASN A 248 31.64 14.40 3.59
C ASN A 248 31.42 14.11 2.10
N LEU A 249 30.18 13.81 1.68
CA LEU A 249 29.84 13.57 0.28
C LEU A 249 29.95 14.83 -0.59
N GLN A 250 29.63 16.00 -0.03
CA GLN A 250 29.85 17.29 -0.70
C GLN A 250 31.34 17.60 -0.84
N GLU A 251 32.17 17.31 0.17
CA GLU A 251 33.62 17.51 0.11
C GLU A 251 34.29 16.53 -0.89
N SER A 252 33.80 15.28 -0.97
CA SER A 252 34.36 14.26 -1.87
C SER A 252 33.95 14.46 -3.34
N GLY A 253 32.86 15.19 -3.60
CA GLY A 253 32.23 15.34 -4.91
C GLY A 253 31.23 14.22 -5.25
N GLU A 254 31.08 13.21 -4.38
CA GLU A 254 30.12 12.11 -4.58
C GLU A 254 28.66 12.61 -4.56
N TYR A 255 28.37 13.69 -3.82
CA TYR A 255 27.06 14.36 -3.87
C TYR A 255 26.72 14.84 -5.29
N ASP A 256 27.64 15.56 -5.94
CA ASP A 256 27.43 16.07 -7.29
C ASP A 256 27.31 14.93 -8.30
N GLU A 257 28.09 13.85 -8.15
CA GLU A 257 27.99 12.65 -9.00
C GLU A 257 26.60 12.00 -8.91
N ILE A 258 26.04 11.89 -7.69
CA ILE A 258 24.69 11.34 -7.48
C ILE A 258 23.65 12.25 -8.14
N VAL A 259 23.68 13.56 -7.85
CA VAL A 259 22.70 14.50 -8.40
C VAL A 259 22.77 14.56 -9.93
N ASP A 260 23.98 14.64 -10.49
CA ASP A 260 24.20 14.69 -11.93
C ASP A 260 23.75 13.40 -12.64
N THR A 261 23.83 12.24 -11.98
CA THR A 261 23.32 10.97 -12.55
C THR A 261 21.84 11.08 -12.92
N TYR A 262 21.07 11.89 -12.20
CA TYR A 262 19.63 12.04 -12.39
C TYR A 262 19.22 13.35 -13.06
N LEU A 263 19.98 14.43 -12.88
CA LEU A 263 19.63 15.78 -13.37
C LEU A 263 20.48 16.26 -14.54
N ALA A 264 21.69 15.71 -14.75
CA ALA A 264 22.50 16.12 -15.89
C ALA A 264 21.82 15.60 -17.17
N GLY A 265 21.26 16.53 -17.94
CA GLY A 265 20.51 16.27 -19.17
C GLY A 265 21.29 15.44 -20.18
N GLY A 266 21.23 14.12 -20.04
CA GLY A 266 21.55 13.15 -21.08
C GLY A 266 20.48 13.17 -22.17
N GLU A 267 20.84 12.68 -23.35
CA GLU A 267 19.93 12.50 -24.50
C GLU A 267 18.55 12.00 -24.03
N THR A 268 17.47 12.60 -24.56
CA THR A 268 16.09 12.12 -24.35
C THR A 268 16.11 10.61 -24.36
N SER A 269 15.77 9.99 -23.23
CA SER A 269 15.89 8.55 -23.13
C SER A 269 15.08 7.94 -24.28
N THR A 270 15.68 7.01 -25.02
CA THR A 270 14.97 6.29 -26.08
C THR A 270 14.03 5.28 -25.41
N GLN A 271 13.13 5.78 -24.56
CA GLN A 271 12.21 4.97 -23.79
C GLN A 271 11.27 4.25 -24.75
N ALA A 272 11.06 2.97 -24.44
CA ALA A 272 10.01 2.17 -25.00
C ALA A 272 8.66 2.87 -24.79
N THR A 273 8.02 3.36 -25.85
CA THR A 273 6.70 4.01 -25.76
C THR A 273 5.55 3.11 -26.19
N ASP A 274 5.85 2.02 -26.90
CA ASP A 274 4.85 1.05 -27.30
C ASP A 274 4.56 0.03 -26.19
N ILE A 275 3.32 -0.47 -26.15
CA ILE A 275 2.83 -1.35 -25.07
C ILE A 275 3.70 -2.61 -24.92
N ILE A 276 4.24 -3.16 -26.02
CA ILE A 276 5.00 -4.41 -25.98
C ILE A 276 6.38 -4.16 -25.39
N SER A 277 7.08 -3.12 -25.84
CA SER A 277 8.40 -2.79 -25.32
C SER A 277 8.34 -2.37 -23.85
N VAL A 278 7.35 -1.58 -23.45
CA VAL A 278 7.08 -1.24 -22.03
C VAL A 278 6.85 -2.52 -21.21
N ALA A 279 5.99 -3.42 -21.71
CA ALA A 279 5.71 -4.68 -21.01
C ALA A 279 6.94 -5.55 -20.83
N VAL A 280 7.83 -5.63 -21.83
CA VAL A 280 9.06 -6.41 -21.77
C VAL A 280 10.06 -5.77 -20.80
N GLN A 281 10.22 -4.45 -20.86
CA GLN A 281 11.16 -3.71 -20.01
C GLN A 281 10.80 -3.84 -18.53
N TYR A 282 9.53 -3.62 -18.18
CA TYR A 282 9.06 -3.63 -16.79
C TYR A 282 8.47 -4.97 -16.34
N TRP A 283 8.63 -6.04 -17.14
CA TRP A 283 8.14 -7.38 -16.79
C TRP A 283 8.65 -7.86 -15.42
N PRO A 284 9.94 -7.69 -15.05
CA PRO A 284 10.45 -8.13 -13.76
C PRO A 284 9.72 -7.46 -12.59
N ALA A 285 9.64 -6.13 -12.58
CA ALA A 285 8.95 -5.37 -11.54
C ALA A 285 7.45 -5.75 -11.45
N LEU A 286 6.75 -5.83 -12.58
CA LEU A 286 5.34 -6.24 -12.62
C LEU A 286 5.12 -7.65 -12.07
N MET A 287 6.04 -8.59 -12.32
CA MET A 287 5.95 -9.95 -11.78
C MET A 287 6.25 -10.01 -10.29
N GLN A 288 7.13 -9.15 -9.77
CA GLN A 288 7.34 -9.01 -8.32
C GLN A 288 6.08 -8.49 -7.64
N GLY A 289 5.45 -7.43 -8.19
CA GLY A 289 4.18 -6.92 -7.68
C GLY A 289 3.07 -7.98 -7.74
N LEU A 290 2.95 -8.71 -8.85
CA LEU A 290 2.00 -9.82 -9.01
C LEU A 290 2.26 -10.95 -8.00
N TRP A 291 3.52 -11.27 -7.72
CA TRP A 291 3.87 -12.26 -6.72
C TRP A 291 3.38 -11.86 -5.33
N LEU A 292 3.60 -10.60 -4.93
CA LEU A 292 3.10 -10.07 -3.66
C LEU A 292 1.57 -10.02 -3.62
N THR A 293 0.89 -9.66 -4.71
CA THR A 293 -0.57 -9.74 -4.85
C THR A 293 -1.08 -11.16 -4.55
N VAL A 294 -0.50 -12.17 -5.21
CA VAL A 294 -0.91 -13.57 -5.04
C VAL A 294 -0.57 -14.07 -3.64
N LEU A 295 0.61 -13.75 -3.12
CA LEU A 295 1.04 -14.17 -1.79
C LEU A 295 0.12 -13.59 -0.71
N ALA A 296 -0.12 -12.27 -0.72
CA ALA A 296 -1.01 -11.61 0.23
C ALA A 296 -2.43 -12.22 0.17
N THR A 297 -2.93 -12.49 -1.04
CA THR A 297 -4.23 -13.15 -1.25
C THR A 297 -4.25 -14.55 -0.60
N LEU A 298 -3.25 -15.38 -0.86
CA LEU A 298 -3.22 -16.76 -0.34
C LEU A 298 -3.14 -16.79 1.19
N VAL A 299 -2.28 -15.95 1.78
CA VAL A 299 -2.13 -15.82 3.23
C VAL A 299 -3.45 -15.37 3.85
N ALA A 300 -4.06 -14.33 3.27
CA ALA A 300 -5.34 -13.82 3.73
C ALA A 300 -6.45 -14.85 3.63
N LEU A 301 -6.54 -15.63 2.54
CA LEU A 301 -7.56 -16.66 2.37
C LEU A 301 -7.42 -17.81 3.35
N VAL A 302 -6.20 -18.24 3.67
CA VAL A 302 -5.98 -19.30 4.67
C VAL A 302 -6.43 -18.82 6.05
N ALA A 303 -6.02 -17.62 6.47
CA ALA A 303 -6.41 -17.06 7.76
C ALA A 303 -7.92 -16.75 7.81
N ALA A 304 -8.48 -16.18 6.74
CA ALA A 304 -9.91 -15.92 6.60
C ALA A 304 -10.75 -17.20 6.65
N PHE A 305 -10.28 -18.31 6.08
CA PHE A 305 -10.99 -19.58 6.13
C PHE A 305 -11.06 -20.13 7.56
N ILE A 306 -9.96 -20.00 8.32
CA ILE A 306 -9.93 -20.38 9.74
C ILE A 306 -10.93 -19.52 10.55
N LEU A 307 -10.88 -18.19 10.38
CA LEU A 307 -11.84 -17.28 11.02
C LEU A 307 -13.28 -17.60 10.62
N GLY A 308 -13.52 -17.81 9.32
CA GLY A 308 -14.80 -18.16 8.75
C GLY A 308 -15.38 -19.44 9.35
N LEU A 309 -14.57 -20.47 9.54
CA LEU A 309 -15.00 -21.71 10.20
C LEU A 309 -15.39 -21.46 11.65
N VAL A 310 -14.51 -20.80 12.41
CA VAL A 310 -14.74 -20.54 13.85
C VAL A 310 -16.02 -19.72 14.04
N PHE A 311 -16.12 -18.56 13.38
CA PHE A 311 -17.27 -17.68 13.54
C PHE A 311 -18.52 -18.18 12.80
N GLY A 312 -18.37 -18.94 11.71
CA GLY A 312 -19.48 -19.59 11.00
C GLY A 312 -20.23 -20.57 11.89
N PHE A 313 -19.50 -21.46 12.58
CA PHE A 313 -20.11 -22.32 13.61
C PHE A 313 -20.62 -21.52 14.80
N GLY A 314 -19.95 -20.42 15.16
CA GLY A 314 -20.42 -19.50 16.20
C GLY A 314 -21.79 -18.92 15.90
N ARG A 315 -22.04 -18.50 14.66
CA ARG A 315 -23.33 -17.95 14.22
C ARG A 315 -24.48 -18.97 14.30
N ILE A 316 -24.20 -20.26 14.11
CA ILE A 316 -25.19 -21.34 14.20
C ILE A 316 -25.33 -21.87 15.65
N SER A 317 -24.39 -21.51 16.53
CA SER A 317 -24.37 -22.01 17.90
C SER A 317 -25.60 -21.60 18.70
N LYS A 318 -26.10 -22.53 19.52
CA LYS A 318 -27.14 -22.26 20.53
C LYS A 318 -26.58 -21.46 21.72
N PHE A 319 -25.26 -21.40 21.89
CA PHE A 319 -24.63 -20.68 22.98
C PHE A 319 -24.59 -19.18 22.66
N ALA A 320 -25.48 -18.43 23.30
CA ALA A 320 -25.72 -17.01 22.99
C ALA A 320 -24.46 -16.13 22.98
N PRO A 321 -23.50 -16.24 23.93
CA PRO A 321 -22.31 -15.40 23.91
C PRO A 321 -21.44 -15.61 22.66
N PHE A 322 -21.24 -16.86 22.23
CA PHE A 322 -20.42 -17.13 21.05
C PHE A 322 -21.11 -16.68 19.76
N ARG A 323 -22.43 -16.84 19.69
CA ARG A 323 -23.25 -16.33 18.59
C ARG A 323 -23.24 -14.79 18.52
N TRP A 324 -23.28 -14.12 19.67
CA TRP A 324 -23.21 -12.66 19.73
C TRP A 324 -21.83 -12.16 19.30
N LEU A 325 -20.75 -12.76 19.79
CA LEU A 325 -19.38 -12.42 19.37
C LEU A 325 -19.19 -12.59 17.86
N ALA A 326 -19.64 -13.72 17.29
CA ALA A 326 -19.57 -13.95 15.85
C ALA A 326 -20.44 -12.96 15.06
N THR A 327 -21.59 -12.56 15.60
CA THR A 327 -22.44 -11.52 15.02
C THR A 327 -21.77 -10.17 15.02
N ALA A 328 -21.14 -9.77 16.14
CA ALA A 328 -20.44 -8.50 16.26
C ALA A 328 -19.24 -8.44 15.29
N TYR A 329 -18.43 -9.50 15.22
CA TYR A 329 -17.33 -9.63 14.26
C TYR A 329 -17.83 -9.40 12.81
N VAL A 330 -18.85 -10.15 12.38
CA VAL A 330 -19.41 -9.99 11.03
C VAL A 330 -19.96 -8.59 10.79
N PHE A 331 -20.65 -8.01 11.78
CA PHE A 331 -21.26 -6.69 11.68
C PHE A 331 -20.21 -5.59 11.51
N VAL A 332 -19.11 -5.65 12.27
CA VAL A 332 -18.02 -4.66 12.17
C VAL A 332 -17.32 -4.78 10.82
N PHE A 333 -16.79 -5.95 10.49
CA PHE A 333 -15.89 -6.09 9.33
C PHE A 333 -16.60 -6.06 7.97
N ARG A 334 -17.89 -6.40 7.91
CA ARG A 334 -18.70 -6.17 6.69
C ARG A 334 -19.36 -4.80 6.65
N GLY A 335 -19.42 -4.11 7.78
CA GLY A 335 -20.04 -2.79 7.92
C GLY A 335 -19.08 -1.63 7.70
N THR A 336 -17.76 -1.89 7.64
CA THR A 336 -16.74 -0.86 7.43
C THR A 336 -15.97 -1.10 6.13
N PRO A 337 -15.58 -0.02 5.40
CA PRO A 337 -14.74 -0.15 4.21
C PRO A 337 -13.38 -0.80 4.53
N ILE A 338 -12.88 -1.65 3.63
CA ILE A 338 -11.59 -2.32 3.84
C ILE A 338 -10.42 -1.32 3.90
N LEU A 339 -10.50 -0.22 3.15
CA LEU A 339 -9.51 0.86 3.19
C LEU A 339 -9.39 1.47 4.60
N VAL A 340 -10.53 1.75 5.24
CA VAL A 340 -10.57 2.25 6.63
C VAL A 340 -10.01 1.21 7.59
N GLN A 341 -10.27 -0.08 7.34
CA GLN A 341 -9.68 -1.17 8.13
C GLN A 341 -8.16 -1.21 7.98
N ALA A 342 -7.61 -1.00 6.77
CA ALA A 342 -6.18 -0.96 6.51
C ALA A 342 -5.51 0.16 7.30
N PHE A 343 -6.04 1.39 7.20
CA PHE A 343 -5.55 2.53 7.98
C PHE A 343 -5.68 2.32 9.48
N PHE A 344 -6.78 1.72 9.94
CA PHE A 344 -6.93 1.43 11.36
C PHE A 344 -5.89 0.43 11.86
N VAL A 345 -5.64 -0.65 11.10
CA VAL A 345 -4.66 -1.67 11.48
C VAL A 345 -3.23 -1.13 11.43
N PHE A 346 -2.90 -0.36 10.39
CA PHE A 346 -1.55 0.14 10.19
C PHE A 346 -1.24 1.38 11.04
N PHE A 347 -2.13 2.37 11.12
CA PHE A 347 -1.86 3.62 11.84
C PHE A 347 -2.48 3.67 13.25
N ALA A 348 -3.76 3.33 13.40
CA ALA A 348 -4.47 3.54 14.67
C ALA A 348 -4.08 2.53 15.76
N ILE A 349 -3.86 1.26 15.42
CA ILE A 349 -3.47 0.24 16.41
C ILE A 349 -2.12 0.59 17.06
N PRO A 350 -1.05 0.93 16.33
CA PRO A 350 0.21 1.32 16.97
C PRO A 350 0.09 2.55 17.86
N GLN A 351 -0.74 3.54 17.50
CA GLN A 351 -1.01 4.70 18.37
C GLN A 351 -1.67 4.31 19.69
N LEU A 352 -2.60 3.35 19.67
CA LEU A 352 -3.27 2.83 20.88
C LEU A 352 -2.39 1.87 21.67
N PHE A 353 -1.49 1.15 20.98
CA PHE A 353 -0.62 0.12 21.53
C PHE A 353 0.79 0.25 20.93
N PRO A 354 1.65 1.15 21.45
CA PRO A 354 2.95 1.49 20.85
C PRO A 354 3.91 0.30 20.65
N GLY A 355 3.76 -0.78 21.41
CA GLY A 355 4.56 -2.00 21.24
C GLY A 355 4.06 -2.95 20.13
N LEU A 356 3.04 -2.56 19.36
CA LEU A 356 2.43 -3.41 18.33
C LEU A 356 2.42 -2.67 16.99
N THR A 357 3.57 -2.64 16.33
CA THR A 357 3.74 -2.13 14.96
C THR A 357 3.71 -3.29 13.95
N PHE A 358 3.33 -2.98 12.71
CA PHE A 358 3.25 -3.95 11.64
C PHE A 358 3.91 -3.39 10.38
N ASN A 359 4.64 -4.22 9.65
CA ASN A 359 5.02 -3.85 8.29
C ASN A 359 3.79 -3.86 7.36
N PRO A 360 3.85 -3.20 6.18
CA PRO A 360 2.73 -3.11 5.25
C PRO A 360 2.12 -4.46 4.86
N PHE A 361 2.95 -5.47 4.64
CA PHE A 361 2.49 -6.82 4.28
C PHE A 361 1.66 -7.47 5.39
N VAL A 362 2.13 -7.41 6.64
CA VAL A 362 1.43 -7.98 7.80
C VAL A 362 0.13 -7.24 8.07
N ALA A 363 0.14 -5.91 8.05
CA ALA A 363 -1.06 -5.09 8.21
C ALA A 363 -2.10 -5.37 7.11
N GLY A 364 -1.64 -5.48 5.86
CA GLY A 364 -2.43 -5.88 4.72
C GLY A 364 -3.05 -7.26 4.88
N ALA A 365 -2.24 -8.26 5.25
CA ALA A 365 -2.69 -9.63 5.48
C ALA A 365 -3.72 -9.70 6.61
N ILE A 366 -3.52 -8.99 7.73
CA ILE A 366 -4.48 -8.91 8.84
C ILE A 366 -5.79 -8.30 8.35
N THR A 367 -5.72 -7.17 7.66
CA THR A 367 -6.89 -6.45 7.14
C THR A 367 -7.70 -7.32 6.18
N LEU A 368 -7.05 -7.90 5.17
CA LEU A 368 -7.69 -8.79 4.19
C LEU A 368 -8.27 -10.03 4.86
N SER A 369 -7.57 -10.62 5.84
CA SER A 369 -8.02 -11.81 6.57
C SER A 369 -9.27 -11.55 7.40
N LEU A 370 -9.29 -10.43 8.14
CA LEU A 370 -10.41 -10.07 9.00
C LEU A 370 -11.64 -9.71 8.18
N ASN A 371 -11.45 -8.95 7.09
CA ASN A 371 -12.52 -8.61 6.16
C ASN A 371 -13.09 -9.87 5.48
N THR A 372 -12.23 -10.62 4.78
CA THR A 372 -12.59 -11.83 4.04
C THR A 372 -13.17 -12.91 4.96
N GLY A 373 -12.64 -13.05 6.19
CA GLY A 373 -13.13 -14.01 7.19
C GLY A 373 -14.58 -13.73 7.62
N ALA A 374 -15.01 -12.47 7.62
CA ALA A 374 -16.38 -12.09 7.93
C ALA A 374 -17.35 -12.47 6.79
N TYR A 375 -16.92 -12.36 5.53
CA TYR A 375 -17.67 -12.88 4.39
C TYR A 375 -17.70 -14.42 4.40
N MET A 376 -16.56 -15.08 4.65
CA MET A 376 -16.49 -16.54 4.76
C MET A 376 -17.35 -17.10 5.90
N THR A 377 -17.45 -16.39 7.02
CA THR A 377 -18.36 -16.72 8.13
C THR A 377 -19.81 -16.84 7.65
N GLU A 378 -20.26 -15.91 6.81
CA GLU A 378 -21.63 -15.88 6.29
C GLU A 378 -21.85 -16.89 5.18
N ILE A 379 -20.84 -17.15 4.35
CA ILE A 379 -20.84 -18.27 3.39
C ILE A 379 -21.00 -19.59 4.14
N ILE A 380 -20.26 -19.80 5.23
CA ILE A 380 -20.31 -21.02 6.02
C ILE A 380 -21.66 -21.21 6.69
N ARG A 381 -22.16 -20.14 7.33
CA ARG A 381 -23.49 -20.14 7.93
C ARG A 381 -24.58 -20.44 6.89
N GLY A 382 -24.53 -19.75 5.75
CA GLY A 382 -25.49 -19.89 4.66
C GLY A 382 -25.47 -21.28 4.03
N GLY A 383 -24.29 -21.83 3.76
CA GLY A 383 -24.13 -23.15 3.17
C GLY A 383 -24.65 -24.28 4.06
N ILE A 384 -24.45 -24.19 5.38
CA ILE A 384 -25.02 -25.16 6.33
C ILE A 384 -26.54 -25.06 6.38
N GLN A 385 -27.10 -23.84 6.34
CA GLN A 385 -28.55 -23.61 6.36
C GLN A 385 -29.25 -23.95 5.04
N ALA A 386 -28.51 -23.99 3.92
CA ALA A 386 -29.02 -24.36 2.62
C ALA A 386 -29.30 -25.87 2.46
N VAL A 387 -28.75 -26.71 3.36
CA VAL A 387 -29.07 -28.15 3.37
C VAL A 387 -30.49 -28.37 3.89
N ASP A 388 -31.30 -29.13 3.15
CA ASP A 388 -32.69 -29.42 3.49
C ASP A 388 -32.82 -29.94 4.94
N PRO A 389 -33.62 -29.29 5.81
CA PRO A 389 -33.83 -29.70 7.20
C PRO A 389 -34.28 -31.16 7.34
N GLY A 390 -35.02 -31.70 6.36
CA GLY A 390 -35.47 -33.09 6.31
C GLY A 390 -34.32 -34.10 6.32
N GLN A 391 -33.15 -33.75 5.81
CA GLN A 391 -31.95 -34.60 5.90
C GLN A 391 -31.47 -34.75 7.36
N ALA A 392 -31.55 -33.67 8.13
CA ALA A 392 -31.22 -33.69 9.55
C ALA A 392 -32.28 -34.42 10.38
N GLU A 393 -33.56 -34.31 10.02
CA GLU A 393 -34.68 -35.02 10.65
C GLU A 393 -34.62 -36.53 10.36
N ALA A 394 -34.42 -36.94 9.11
CA ALA A 394 -34.25 -38.34 8.71
C ALA A 394 -33.06 -39.00 9.44
N SER A 395 -31.94 -38.28 9.54
CA SER A 395 -30.78 -38.74 10.31
C SER A 395 -31.11 -38.98 11.78
N ARG A 396 -31.91 -38.11 12.40
CA ARG A 396 -32.37 -38.27 13.79
C ARG A 396 -33.32 -39.45 13.95
N SER A 397 -34.19 -39.70 12.96
CA SER A 397 -35.06 -40.89 12.93
C SER A 397 -34.27 -42.20 12.85
N LEU A 398 -33.09 -42.18 12.21
CA LEU A 398 -32.13 -43.28 12.19
C LEU A 398 -31.26 -43.37 13.47
N GLY A 399 -31.56 -42.58 14.51
CA GLY A 399 -30.84 -42.58 15.78
C GLY A 399 -29.49 -41.87 15.76
N LEU A 400 -29.17 -41.10 14.70
CA LEU A 400 -27.94 -40.31 14.66
C LEU A 400 -28.07 -39.07 15.55
N GLY A 401 -27.12 -38.90 16.47
CA GLY A 401 -27.01 -37.67 17.26
C GLY A 401 -26.54 -36.48 16.43
N HIS A 402 -26.82 -35.26 16.92
CA HIS A 402 -26.53 -33.99 16.23
C HIS A 402 -25.12 -33.90 15.61
N TRP A 403 -24.10 -34.38 16.32
CA TRP A 403 -22.71 -34.36 15.83
C TRP A 403 -22.46 -35.30 14.66
N LYS A 404 -23.04 -36.52 14.71
CA LYS A 404 -22.96 -37.46 13.60
C LYS A 404 -23.73 -36.95 12.40
N THR A 405 -24.92 -36.38 12.61
CA THR A 405 -25.70 -35.73 11.56
C THR A 405 -24.93 -34.57 10.92
N MET A 406 -24.33 -33.68 11.72
CA MET A 406 -23.57 -32.55 11.22
C MET A 406 -22.36 -33.01 10.40
N GLN A 407 -21.55 -33.93 10.93
CA GLN A 407 -20.31 -34.37 10.28
C GLN A 407 -20.54 -35.22 9.03
N LYS A 408 -21.53 -36.13 9.05
CA LYS A 408 -21.70 -37.14 8.00
C LYS A 408 -22.77 -36.81 6.97
N VAL A 409 -23.70 -35.91 7.29
CA VAL A 409 -24.84 -35.61 6.42
C VAL A 409 -24.83 -34.15 6.00
N VAL A 410 -24.81 -33.21 6.96
CA VAL A 410 -24.96 -31.79 6.66
C VAL A 410 -23.68 -31.19 6.08
N LEU A 411 -22.53 -31.30 6.77
CA LEU A 411 -21.28 -30.66 6.33
C LEU A 411 -20.79 -31.10 4.94
N PRO A 412 -20.84 -32.39 4.56
CA PRO A 412 -20.44 -32.80 3.22
C PRO A 412 -21.29 -32.16 2.11
N GLN A 413 -22.60 -32.00 2.34
CA GLN A 413 -23.50 -31.34 1.40
C GLN A 413 -23.30 -29.82 1.40
N ALA A 414 -23.24 -29.21 2.59
CA ALA A 414 -22.96 -27.80 2.77
C ALA A 414 -21.66 -27.40 2.08
N PHE A 415 -20.60 -28.21 2.20
CA PHE A 415 -19.31 -27.95 1.56
C PHE A 415 -19.45 -27.80 0.04
N ARG A 416 -20.21 -28.68 -0.61
CA ARG A 416 -20.47 -28.58 -2.05
C ARG A 416 -21.23 -27.30 -2.42
N ILE A 417 -22.15 -26.86 -1.57
CA ILE A 417 -22.90 -25.61 -1.76
C ILE A 417 -21.99 -24.39 -1.61
N MET A 418 -20.99 -24.43 -0.71
CA MET A 418 -20.13 -23.30 -0.38
C MET A 418 -18.98 -23.07 -1.37
N ILE A 419 -18.50 -24.11 -2.07
CA ILE A 419 -17.33 -24.03 -2.96
C ILE A 419 -17.42 -22.86 -3.96
N PRO A 420 -18.52 -22.68 -4.74
CA PRO A 420 -18.66 -21.54 -5.66
C PRO A 420 -18.40 -20.19 -4.96
N SER A 421 -19.01 -20.01 -3.79
CA SER A 421 -18.90 -18.77 -3.02
C SER A 421 -17.49 -18.55 -2.46
N PHE A 422 -16.79 -19.60 -2.04
CA PHE A 422 -15.40 -19.47 -1.58
C PHE A 422 -14.46 -19.06 -2.72
N VAL A 423 -14.64 -19.60 -3.92
CA VAL A 423 -13.79 -19.21 -5.05
C VAL A 423 -14.10 -17.78 -5.49
N ASN A 424 -15.37 -17.40 -5.55
CA ASN A 424 -15.75 -16.01 -5.82
C ASN A 424 -15.15 -15.05 -4.77
N GLN A 425 -15.20 -15.43 -3.50
CA GLN A 425 -14.56 -14.66 -2.43
C GLN A 425 -13.04 -14.56 -2.62
N GLY A 426 -12.38 -15.64 -3.07
CA GLY A 426 -10.96 -15.61 -3.42
C GLY A 426 -10.61 -14.60 -4.52
N ILE A 427 -11.44 -14.51 -5.55
CA ILE A 427 -11.28 -13.52 -6.64
C ILE A 427 -11.48 -12.09 -6.11
N ILE A 428 -12.46 -11.89 -5.21
CA ILE A 428 -12.70 -10.58 -4.58
C ILE A 428 -11.49 -10.19 -3.72
N THR A 429 -11.02 -11.08 -2.84
CA THR A 429 -9.86 -10.83 -1.99
C THR A 429 -8.60 -10.51 -2.82
N LEU A 430 -8.43 -11.15 -3.98
CA LEU A 430 -7.33 -10.83 -4.90
C LEU A 430 -7.43 -9.41 -5.47
N LYS A 431 -8.63 -8.94 -5.79
CA LYS A 431 -8.83 -7.56 -6.26
C LYS A 431 -8.65 -6.57 -5.11
N ASP A 432 -9.13 -6.92 -3.92
CA ASP A 432 -9.04 -6.06 -2.74
C ASP A 432 -7.59 -5.83 -2.28
N THR A 433 -6.60 -6.60 -2.74
CA THR A 433 -5.18 -6.29 -2.50
C THR A 433 -4.81 -4.92 -3.03
N SER A 434 -5.42 -4.47 -4.14
CA SER A 434 -5.15 -3.14 -4.71
C SER A 434 -5.60 -2.00 -3.79
N LEU A 435 -6.44 -2.27 -2.79
CA LEU A 435 -6.84 -1.30 -1.77
C LEU A 435 -5.86 -1.26 -0.59
N ILE A 436 -4.90 -2.18 -0.53
CA ILE A 436 -3.86 -2.22 0.50
C ILE A 436 -2.61 -1.44 0.06
N SER A 437 -2.48 -1.13 -1.22
CA SER A 437 -1.41 -0.29 -1.78
C SER A 437 -1.25 1.05 -1.05
N VAL A 438 -2.34 1.61 -0.51
CA VAL A 438 -2.36 2.89 0.24
C VAL A 438 -1.58 2.87 1.56
N ILE A 439 -1.20 1.70 2.06
CA ILE A 439 -0.33 1.55 3.24
C ILE A 439 1.07 1.06 2.85
N GLY A 440 1.45 1.20 1.57
CA GLY A 440 2.77 0.86 1.06
C GLY A 440 2.99 -0.62 0.76
N LEU A 441 1.93 -1.42 0.57
CA LEU A 441 2.10 -2.78 0.05
C LEU A 441 2.38 -2.71 -1.47
N ALA A 442 3.61 -3.07 -1.86
CA ALA A 442 4.07 -3.11 -3.25
C ALA A 442 3.46 -4.26 -4.09
N GLU A 443 2.14 -4.32 -4.14
CA GLU A 443 1.38 -5.23 -5.01
C GLU A 443 1.31 -4.70 -6.45
N LEU A 444 0.71 -5.47 -7.37
CA LEU A 444 0.71 -5.17 -8.81
C LEU A 444 0.21 -3.75 -9.17
N THR A 445 -0.86 -3.25 -8.54
CA THR A 445 -1.38 -1.91 -8.84
C THR A 445 -0.45 -0.83 -8.30
N PHE A 446 0.12 -1.02 -7.11
CA PHE A 446 1.15 -0.14 -6.56
C PHE A 446 2.34 -0.02 -7.51
N VAL A 447 2.95 -1.15 -7.89
CA VAL A 447 4.11 -1.17 -8.81
C VAL A 447 3.78 -0.48 -10.12
N SER A 448 2.55 -0.64 -10.64
CA SER A 448 2.14 0.06 -11.84
C SER A 448 2.18 1.58 -11.71
N ARG A 449 1.76 2.14 -10.56
CA ARG A 449 1.82 3.58 -10.32
C ARG A 449 3.26 4.09 -10.30
N GLN A 450 4.18 3.31 -9.74
CA GLN A 450 5.61 3.67 -9.71
C GLN A 450 6.22 3.73 -11.10
N ILE A 451 5.88 2.76 -11.95
CA ILE A 451 6.33 2.77 -13.35
C ILE A 451 5.74 3.98 -14.08
N ILE A 452 4.46 4.30 -13.86
CA ILE A 452 3.83 5.46 -14.49
C ILE A 452 4.48 6.76 -14.02
N ALA A 453 4.80 6.90 -12.74
CA ALA A 453 5.42 8.10 -12.21
C ALA A 453 6.82 8.39 -12.81
N SER A 454 7.58 7.35 -13.16
CA SER A 454 8.92 7.51 -13.75
C SER A 454 8.95 7.56 -15.28
N THR A 455 7.89 7.09 -15.96
CA THR A 455 7.82 7.00 -17.43
C THR A 455 6.77 7.91 -18.07
N TYR A 456 5.80 8.39 -17.29
CA TYR A 456 4.64 9.14 -17.76
C TYR A 456 3.74 8.39 -18.76
N LEU A 457 3.86 7.06 -18.85
CA LEU A 457 3.15 6.17 -19.79
C LEU A 457 1.91 5.50 -19.16
N SER A 458 0.98 6.31 -18.64
CA SER A 458 -0.22 5.85 -17.91
C SER A 458 -1.06 4.85 -18.71
N ALA A 459 -1.38 5.17 -19.97
CA ALA A 459 -2.25 4.34 -20.81
C ALA A 459 -1.65 2.95 -21.09
N GLN A 460 -0.35 2.89 -21.39
CA GLN A 460 0.37 1.67 -21.71
C GLN A 460 0.44 0.77 -20.48
N VAL A 461 0.92 1.30 -19.36
CA VAL A 461 1.12 0.53 -18.12
C VAL A 461 -0.22 0.03 -17.57
N LEU A 462 -1.26 0.88 -17.53
CA LEU A 462 -2.60 0.47 -17.07
C LEU A 462 -3.20 -0.60 -18.00
N THR A 463 -2.96 -0.53 -19.32
CA THR A 463 -3.40 -1.57 -20.25
C THR A 463 -2.71 -2.91 -19.97
N ILE A 464 -1.41 -2.90 -19.72
CA ILE A 464 -0.63 -4.11 -19.38
C ILE A 464 -1.17 -4.73 -18.09
N VAL A 465 -1.34 -3.92 -17.05
CA VAL A 465 -1.83 -4.36 -15.73
C VAL A 465 -3.26 -4.89 -15.83
N ALA A 466 -4.13 -4.23 -16.60
CA ALA A 466 -5.49 -4.70 -16.86
C ALA A 466 -5.48 -6.08 -17.54
N ILE A 467 -4.59 -6.32 -18.50
CA ILE A 467 -4.42 -7.64 -19.14
C ILE A 467 -3.93 -8.68 -18.13
N ILE A 468 -2.94 -8.35 -17.29
CA ILE A 468 -2.42 -9.26 -16.27
C ILE A 468 -3.54 -9.67 -15.29
N TYR A 469 -4.27 -8.70 -14.72
CA TYR A 469 -5.42 -8.97 -13.86
C TYR A 469 -6.48 -9.80 -14.58
N PHE A 470 -6.83 -9.45 -15.82
CA PHE A 470 -7.83 -10.16 -16.60
C PHE A 470 -7.44 -11.63 -16.82
N VAL A 471 -6.20 -11.90 -17.21
CA VAL A 471 -5.68 -13.27 -17.39
C VAL A 471 -5.72 -14.03 -16.07
N LEU A 472 -5.21 -13.44 -14.98
CA LEU A 472 -5.16 -14.07 -13.67
C LEU A 472 -6.57 -14.42 -13.15
N ILE A 473 -7.49 -13.46 -13.18
CA ILE A 473 -8.88 -13.65 -12.75
C ILE A 473 -9.57 -14.68 -13.64
N THR A 474 -9.33 -14.67 -14.95
CA THR A 474 -9.88 -15.66 -15.88
C THR A 474 -9.38 -17.07 -15.55
N LEU A 475 -8.08 -17.23 -15.30
CA LEU A 475 -7.50 -18.52 -14.90
C LEU A 475 -8.11 -19.04 -13.60
N LEU A 476 -8.24 -18.18 -12.58
CA LEU A 476 -8.90 -18.53 -11.32
C LEU A 476 -10.37 -18.89 -11.52
N THR A 477 -11.09 -18.16 -12.37
CA THR A 477 -12.50 -18.42 -12.69
C THR A 477 -12.66 -19.74 -13.46
N LEU A 478 -11.76 -20.06 -14.40
CA LEU A 478 -11.77 -21.33 -15.11
C LEU A 478 -11.48 -22.51 -14.17
N LEU A 479 -10.54 -22.33 -13.23
CA LEU A 479 -10.27 -23.30 -12.18
C LEU A 479 -11.50 -23.50 -11.29
N ALA A 480 -12.16 -22.40 -10.89
CA ALA A 480 -13.43 -22.41 -10.16
C ALA A 480 -14.48 -23.28 -10.87
N ASN A 481 -14.73 -22.99 -12.14
CA ASN A 481 -15.74 -23.65 -12.95
C ASN A 481 -15.44 -25.15 -13.17
N ARG A 482 -14.17 -25.54 -13.21
CA ARG A 482 -13.77 -26.95 -13.26
C ARG A 482 -14.02 -27.65 -11.93
N LEU A 483 -13.69 -27.00 -10.80
CA LEU A 483 -13.99 -27.52 -9.46
C LEU A 483 -15.50 -27.68 -9.28
N GLU A 484 -16.29 -26.66 -9.61
CA GLU A 484 -17.76 -26.73 -9.52
C GLU A 484 -18.35 -27.90 -10.30
N ARG A 485 -17.91 -28.11 -11.55
CA ARG A 485 -18.40 -29.23 -12.37
C ARG A 485 -18.13 -30.59 -11.74
N LYS A 486 -16.99 -30.75 -11.07
CA LYS A 486 -16.63 -31.99 -10.36
C LYS A 486 -17.49 -32.24 -9.12
N PHE A 487 -18.05 -31.21 -8.50
CA PHE A 487 -18.88 -31.34 -7.29
C PHE A 487 -20.39 -31.36 -7.57
N LYS A 488 -20.82 -30.93 -8.76
CA LYS A 488 -22.20 -31.07 -9.27
C LYS A 488 -22.46 -32.47 -9.87
N ALA A 489 -21.41 -33.15 -10.36
CA ALA A 489 -21.43 -34.57 -10.71
C ALA A 489 -21.22 -35.44 -9.47
#